data_AF-A0A9D4KPH2-F1
#
_entry.id   AF-A0A9D4KPH2-F1
#
_cell.length_a   1.000
_cell.length_b   1.000
_cell.length_c   1.000
_cell.angle_alpha   90.00
_cell.angle_beta   90.00
_cell.angle_gamma   90.00
#
_symmetry.space_group_name_H-M   'P 1'
#
loop_
_entity.id
_entity.type
_entity.pdbx_description
1 polymer ?
#
loop_
_entity_poly.entity_id
_entity_poly.type
_entity_poly.pdbx_seq_one_letter_code
_entity_poly.pdbx_strand_id
1 'polypeptide(L)' 'MERMDEAGVKCITEHTGFIANCLHQDVIDVSFYEFLDVNGPIGDEEPIHE' A
#
# COMPACT_ATOMS: atom_id res chain seq x y z
N MET A 1 20.61 14.43 -10.68
CA MET A 1 20.20 13.33 -9.78
C MET A 1 21.28 12.27 -9.87
N GLU A 2 22.43 12.50 -9.22
CA GLU A 2 23.67 11.73 -9.50
C GLU A 2 24.28 11.09 -8.24
N ARG A 3 23.73 11.32 -7.04
CA ARG A 3 24.34 10.88 -5.77
C ARG A 3 23.90 9.50 -5.25
N MET A 4 22.84 8.91 -5.79
CA MET A 4 22.25 7.68 -5.24
C MET A 4 22.86 6.41 -5.86
N ASP A 5 23.21 6.47 -7.14
CA ASP A 5 23.76 5.32 -7.87
C ASP A 5 25.18 4.94 -7.40
N GLU A 6 26.01 5.93 -7.01
CA GLU A 6 27.38 5.69 -6.51
C GLU A 6 27.42 4.95 -5.16
N ALA A 7 26.34 5.03 -4.37
CA ALA A 7 26.22 4.36 -3.08
C ALA A 7 25.66 2.93 -3.19
N GLY A 8 25.33 2.46 -4.40
CA GLY A 8 24.66 1.17 -4.61
C GLY A 8 23.24 1.12 -4.03
N VAL A 9 22.66 2.28 -3.70
CA VAL A 9 21.31 2.38 -3.13
C VAL A 9 20.31 2.33 -4.26
N LYS A 10 19.53 1.24 -4.32
CA LYS A 10 18.46 1.08 -5.30
C LYS A 10 17.20 1.83 -4.88
N CYS A 11 16.42 2.27 -5.86
CA CYS A 11 15.13 2.88 -5.59
C CYS A 11 14.19 1.87 -4.94
N ILE A 12 13.49 2.24 -3.87
CA ILE A 12 12.57 1.35 -3.16
C ILE A 12 11.42 0.87 -4.06
N THR A 13 11.01 1.69 -5.04
CA THR A 13 9.96 1.34 -6.00
C THR A 13 10.35 0.18 -6.92
N GLU A 14 11.64 -0.13 -7.04
CA GLU A 14 12.15 -1.27 -7.81
C GLU A 14 12.24 -2.54 -6.96
N HIS A 15 12.06 -2.43 -5.63
CA HIS A 15 12.11 -3.59 -4.75
C HIS A 15 10.87 -4.46 -4.97
N THR A 16 11.08 -5.74 -5.24
CA THR A 16 9.98 -6.69 -5.53
C THR A 16 8.95 -6.76 -4.42
N GLY A 17 9.38 -6.69 -3.15
CA GLY A 17 8.48 -6.63 -2.02
C GLY A 17 7.66 -5.33 -1.95
N PHE A 18 8.22 -4.21 -2.41
CA PHE A 18 7.45 -2.95 -2.47
C PHE A 18 6.38 -3.03 -3.56
N ILE A 19 6.74 -3.54 -4.73
CA ILE A 19 5.79 -3.76 -5.84
C ILE A 19 4.66 -4.70 -5.39
N ALA A 20 5.00 -5.84 -4.79
CA ALA A 20 4.02 -6.85 -4.42
C ALA A 20 3.08 -6.41 -3.28
N ASN A 21 3.55 -5.60 -2.31
CA ASN A 21 2.75 -5.25 -1.14
C ASN A 21 2.13 -3.86 -1.21
N CYS A 22 2.78 -2.91 -1.88
CA CYS A 22 2.36 -1.51 -1.86
C CYS A 22 1.79 -1.02 -3.18
N LEU A 23 2.04 -1.73 -4.29
CA LEU A 23 1.56 -1.35 -5.62
C LEU A 23 0.62 -2.40 -6.25
N HIS A 24 0.52 -3.59 -5.67
CA HIS A 24 -0.38 -4.62 -6.18
C HIS A 24 -1.82 -4.32 -5.80
N GLN A 25 -2.69 -4.10 -6.79
CA GLN A 25 -4.08 -3.68 -6.59
C GLN A 25 -4.82 -4.61 -5.62
N ASP A 26 -4.77 -5.93 -5.86
CA ASP A 26 -5.48 -6.89 -5.01
C ASP A 26 -5.04 -6.82 -3.54
N VAL A 27 -3.75 -6.55 -3.27
CA VAL A 27 -3.25 -6.44 -1.89
C VAL A 27 -3.76 -5.16 -1.24
N ILE A 28 -3.83 -4.07 -2.00
CA ILE A 28 -4.38 -2.79 -1.52
C ILE A 28 -5.87 -2.94 -1.22
N ASP A 29 -6.64 -3.55 -2.13
CA ASP A 29 -8.07 -3.75 -1.96
C ASP A 29 -8.37 -4.63 -0.73
N VAL A 30 -7.69 -5.77 -0.59
CA VAL A 30 -7.84 -6.64 0.59
C VAL A 30 -7.47 -5.90 1.87
N SER A 31 -6.33 -5.21 1.89
CA SER A 31 -5.90 -4.45 3.07
C SER A 31 -6.89 -3.35 3.45
N PHE A 32 -7.55 -2.74 2.45
CA PHE A 32 -8.57 -1.73 2.67
C PHE A 32 -9.83 -2.34 3.31
N TYR A 33 -10.34 -3.45 2.79
CA TYR A 33 -11.50 -4.12 3.39
C TYR A 33 -11.21 -4.68 4.78
N GLU A 34 -10.02 -5.26 5.00
CA GLU A 34 -9.58 -5.67 6.34
C GLU A 34 -9.54 -4.50 7.32
N PHE A 35 -9.02 -3.34 6.87
CA PHE A 35 -9.02 -2.14 7.68
C PHE A 35 -10.44 -1.72 8.07
N LEU A 36 -11.36 -1.69 7.10
CA LEU A 36 -12.74 -1.30 7.32
C LEU A 36 -13.48 -2.24 8.27
N ASP A 37 -13.26 -3.55 8.15
CA ASP A 37 -13.86 -4.56 9.02
C ASP A 37 -13.41 -4.38 10.48
N VAL A 38 -12.11 -4.07 10.68
CA VAL A 38 -11.53 -3.93 12.02
C VAL A 38 -11.80 -2.56 12.65
N ASN A 39 -11.73 -1.48 11.87
CA ASN A 39 -11.72 -0.11 12.38
C ASN A 39 -12.99 0.69 12.05
N GLY A 40 -13.82 0.17 11.16
CA GLY A 40 -14.92 0.93 10.57
C GLY A 40 -14.44 1.95 9.53
N PRO A 41 -15.39 2.64 8.86
CA PRO A 41 -15.07 3.69 7.90
C PRO A 41 -14.35 4.89 8.55
N ILE A 42 -13.40 5.48 7.81
CA ILE A 42 -12.72 6.72 8.22
C ILE A 42 -13.63 7.91 7.84
N GLY A 43 -14.71 8.14 8.57
CA GLY A 43 -15.64 9.26 8.34
C GLY A 43 -17.10 8.94 8.68
N ASP A 44 -18.02 9.86 8.34
CA ASP A 44 -19.48 9.65 8.44
C ASP A 44 -20.04 8.81 7.27
N GLU A 45 -19.22 7.94 6.68
CA GLU A 45 -19.65 7.06 5.59
C GLU A 45 -20.48 5.91 6.18
N GLU A 46 -21.61 5.60 5.54
CA GLU A 46 -22.43 4.47 5.98
C GLU A 46 -21.63 3.15 5.87
N PRO A 47 -21.85 2.20 6.78
CA PRO A 47 -21.15 0.92 6.76
C PRO A 47 -21.29 0.26 5.38
N ILE A 48 -20.17 -0.18 4.81
CA ILE A 48 -20.13 -0.82 3.49
C ILE A 48 -20.81 -2.21 3.50
N HIS A 49 -21.12 -2.73 4.69
CA HIS A 49 -21.84 -3.98 4.90
C HIS A 49 -23.20 -3.75 5.58
N GLU A 50 -24.27 -4.20 4.90
CA GLU A 50 -25.61 -4.42 5.46
C GLU A 50 -25.65 -5.65 6.39
#